data_AF-A0A7S2W712-F1
#
_entry.id   AF-A0A7S2W712-F1
#
_cell.length_a   1.000
_cell.length_b   1.000
_cell.length_c   1.000
_cell.angle_alpha   90.00
_cell.angle_beta   90.00
_cell.angle_gamma   90.00
#
_symmetry.space_group_name_H-M   'P 1'
#
loop_
_entity.id
_entity.type
_entity.pdbx_description
1 polymer ?
#
loop_
_entity_poly.entity_id
_entity_poly.type
_entity_poly.pdbx_seq_one_letter_code
_entity_poly.pdbx_strand_id
1 'polypeptide(L)'
;AFTTPLSPKTQKISLLQANSNVPFFASDASMMSSAKDNNPTITTRLPLGTLFDSRDYIFCTRTNVRSYEWTRQEAENLWQDLLDFSSEVETGEYELSQIILVPMEWDRTAYGLGARFDIYDGQQRLVTLCLLLASLRDSLDDQEDAVAK
;
A
#
# COMPACT_ATOMS: atom_id res chain seq x y z
N ALA A 1 31.53 -42.93 16.20
CA ALA A 1 30.58 -41.96 15.61
C ALA A 1 30.02 -41.11 16.73
N PHE A 2 29.74 -39.84 16.44
CA PHE A 2 29.17 -38.79 17.30
C PHE A 2 30.16 -37.88 18.08
N THR A 3 30.58 -36.89 17.29
CA THR A 3 31.06 -35.54 17.56
C THR A 3 30.49 -34.84 18.81
N THR A 4 31.35 -34.07 19.47
CA THR A 4 31.06 -33.06 20.51
C THR A 4 31.86 -31.79 20.17
N PRO A 5 31.60 -30.63 20.80
CA PRO A 5 30.74 -29.56 20.31
C PRO A 5 31.53 -28.35 19.75
N LEU A 6 30.85 -27.53 18.95
CA LEU A 6 31.37 -26.26 18.44
C LEU A 6 31.64 -25.25 19.56
N SER A 7 32.82 -24.62 19.47
CA SER A 7 33.21 -23.42 20.20
C SER A 7 32.46 -22.18 19.67
N PRO A 8 31.93 -21.29 20.54
CA PRO A 8 31.34 -20.02 20.11
C PRO A 8 32.43 -18.94 20.01
N LYS A 9 32.80 -18.56 18.78
CA LYS A 9 33.52 -17.30 18.56
C LYS A 9 32.55 -16.14 18.74
N THR A 10 32.70 -15.45 19.86
CA THR A 10 32.13 -14.13 20.11
C THR A 10 32.68 -13.15 19.08
N GLN A 11 31.81 -12.57 18.26
CA GLN A 11 32.05 -11.28 17.62
C GLN A 11 30.94 -10.32 18.07
N LYS A 12 31.29 -9.48 19.05
CA LYS A 12 30.59 -8.22 19.29
C LYS A 12 30.88 -7.32 18.10
N ILE A 13 29.86 -6.96 17.32
CA ILE A 13 29.94 -5.81 16.42
C ILE A 13 28.70 -4.94 16.67
N SER A 14 28.95 -3.90 17.46
CA SER A 14 28.34 -2.59 17.56
C SER A 14 26.96 -2.39 16.93
N LEU A 15 25.97 -2.18 17.80
CA LEU A 15 24.67 -1.60 17.49
C LEU A 15 24.88 -0.13 17.07
N LEU A 16 24.96 0.14 15.77
CA LEU A 16 24.79 1.50 15.26
C LEU A 16 23.30 1.73 15.05
N GLN A 17 22.70 2.49 15.97
CA GLN A 17 21.42 3.13 15.76
C GLN A 17 21.51 4.01 14.50
N ALA A 18 20.87 3.57 13.42
CA ALA A 18 20.51 4.45 12.32
C ALA A 18 18.98 4.61 12.35
N ASN A 19 18.54 5.71 12.95
CA ASN A 19 17.23 6.27 12.67
C ASN A 19 17.21 6.65 11.19
N SER A 20 16.60 5.81 10.35
CA SER A 20 16.33 6.14 8.96
C SER A 20 14.90 5.72 8.64
N ASN A 21 13.99 6.68 8.79
CA ASN A 21 12.57 6.55 8.49
C ASN A 21 12.34 6.65 6.96
N VAL A 22 13.03 5.80 6.21
CA VAL A 22 12.87 5.68 4.75
C VAL A 22 12.30 4.29 4.45
N PRO A 23 11.27 4.17 3.60
CA PRO A 23 10.79 2.87 3.15
C PRO A 23 11.96 2.14 2.48
N PHE A 24 12.12 0.86 2.82
CA PHE A 24 13.25 -0.02 2.50
C PHE A 24 13.73 0.00 1.03
N PHE A 25 12.88 0.41 0.09
CA PHE A 25 13.20 0.47 -1.34
C PHE A 25 13.83 1.81 -1.82
N ALA A 26 13.97 2.80 -0.94
CA ALA A 26 14.41 4.15 -1.34
C ALA A 26 15.93 4.35 -1.41
N SER A 27 16.76 3.37 -1.02
CA SER A 27 18.19 3.64 -0.76
C SER A 27 19.14 3.48 -1.94
N ASP A 28 18.71 3.09 -3.14
CA ASP A 28 19.66 2.71 -4.21
C ASP A 28 19.38 3.30 -5.60
N ALA A 29 18.73 4.46 -5.67
CA ALA A 29 18.39 5.12 -6.94
C ALA A 29 19.54 5.96 -7.55
N SER A 30 20.81 5.74 -7.17
CA SER A 30 21.94 6.53 -7.67
C SER A 30 23.14 5.69 -8.11
N MET A 31 22.97 4.84 -9.12
CA MET A 31 24.07 4.38 -9.98
C MET A 31 23.62 4.13 -11.43
N MET A 32 24.31 4.76 -12.38
CA MET A 32 24.12 4.72 -13.84
C MET A 32 24.19 3.33 -14.47
N SER A 33 23.42 3.08 -15.54
CA SER A 33 23.93 2.74 -16.89
C SER A 33 22.83 2.13 -17.79
N SER A 34 22.82 2.56 -19.05
CA SER A 34 22.03 2.02 -20.16
C SER A 34 21.98 0.49 -20.21
N ALA A 35 20.81 -0.06 -19.88
CA ALA A 35 20.37 -1.40 -20.23
C ALA A 35 18.86 -1.31 -20.44
N LYS A 36 18.31 -1.97 -21.47
CA LYS A 36 16.86 -2.05 -21.74
C LYS A 36 16.09 -2.13 -20.41
N ASP A 37 15.19 -1.17 -20.17
CA ASP A 37 14.51 -0.94 -18.90
C ASP A 37 13.71 -2.18 -18.43
N ASN A 38 14.41 -3.16 -17.89
CA ASN A 38 13.85 -4.26 -17.14
C ASN A 38 13.70 -3.75 -15.71
N ASN A 39 12.86 -2.73 -15.48
CA ASN A 39 12.51 -2.36 -14.12
C ASN A 39 11.74 -3.56 -13.54
N PRO A 40 12.28 -4.30 -12.55
CA PRO A 40 11.63 -5.51 -12.07
C PRO A 40 10.27 -5.15 -11.49
N THR A 41 9.22 -5.85 -11.92
CA THR A 41 7.92 -5.76 -11.26
C THR A 41 8.05 -6.36 -9.87
N ILE A 42 7.85 -5.54 -8.83
CA ILE A 42 7.85 -5.96 -7.44
C ILE A 42 6.40 -6.09 -6.98
N THR A 43 6.04 -7.25 -6.43
CA THR A 43 4.73 -7.48 -5.81
C THR A 43 4.89 -7.52 -4.30
N THR A 44 4.16 -6.65 -3.59
CA THR A 44 4.16 -6.60 -2.12
C THR A 44 2.74 -6.79 -1.60
N ARG A 45 2.58 -7.61 -0.56
CA ARG A 45 1.33 -7.71 0.20
C ARG A 45 1.37 -6.71 1.34
N LEU A 46 0.40 -5.80 1.37
CA LEU A 46 0.28 -4.76 2.40
C LEU A 46 -1.16 -4.73 2.92
N PRO A 47 -1.37 -4.48 4.24
CA PRO A 47 -2.70 -4.20 4.75
C PRO A 47 -3.32 -3.03 3.99
N LEU A 48 -4.60 -3.13 3.64
CA LEU A 48 -5.30 -2.13 2.83
C LEU A 48 -5.19 -0.72 3.44
N GLY A 49 -5.27 -0.62 4.78
CA GLY A 49 -5.14 0.65 5.50
C GLY A 49 -3.84 1.39 5.22
N THR A 50 -2.74 0.70 4.90
CA THR A 50 -1.44 1.32 4.56
C THR A 50 -1.55 2.29 3.39
N LEU A 51 -2.44 2.02 2.43
CA LEU A 51 -2.65 2.86 1.26
C LEU A 51 -3.35 4.19 1.59
N PHE A 52 -4.11 4.24 2.69
CA PHE A 52 -4.96 5.39 3.03
C PHE A 52 -4.55 6.13 4.30
N ASP A 53 -3.91 5.44 5.25
CA ASP A 53 -3.50 6.00 6.54
C ASP A 53 -2.15 6.72 6.46
N SER A 54 -1.25 6.23 5.60
CA SER A 54 0.08 6.81 5.43
C SER A 54 0.09 7.96 4.42
N ARG A 55 1.00 8.92 4.62
CA ARG A 55 1.34 9.93 3.59
C ARG A 55 2.39 9.40 2.60
N ASP A 56 2.67 8.09 2.64
CA ASP A 56 3.75 7.46 1.88
C ASP A 56 3.36 7.20 0.42
N TYR A 57 2.06 7.13 0.12
CA TYR A 57 1.53 6.83 -1.20
C TYR A 57 0.69 8.00 -1.73
N ILE A 58 1.15 8.58 -2.84
CA ILE A 58 0.37 9.60 -3.56
C ILE A 58 -0.01 9.02 -4.90
N PHE A 59 -1.32 8.83 -5.10
CA PHE A 59 -1.83 8.26 -6.32
C PHE A 59 -2.18 9.33 -7.36
N CYS A 60 -1.92 9.04 -8.63
CA CYS A 60 -2.45 9.80 -9.74
C CYS A 60 -2.70 8.89 -10.94
N THR A 61 -3.44 9.41 -11.93
CA THR A 61 -3.77 8.71 -13.18
C THR A 61 -3.32 9.58 -14.34
N ARG A 62 -2.05 9.49 -14.75
CA ARG A 62 -1.50 10.34 -15.82
C ARG A 62 -1.47 9.61 -17.16
N THR A 63 -1.09 8.33 -17.18
CA THR A 63 -0.86 7.62 -18.45
C THR A 63 -2.07 6.85 -18.97
N ASN A 64 -2.91 6.31 -18.08
CA ASN A 64 -4.04 5.44 -18.45
C ASN A 64 -5.36 5.94 -17.86
N VAL A 65 -5.74 7.19 -18.14
CA VAL A 65 -6.98 7.78 -17.60
C VAL A 65 -8.20 7.03 -18.13
N ARG A 66 -9.08 6.61 -17.23
CA ARG A 66 -10.38 6.01 -17.57
C ARG A 66 -11.50 6.71 -16.82
N SER A 67 -12.67 6.78 -17.46
CA SER A 67 -13.90 7.16 -16.77
C SER A 67 -14.25 6.09 -15.73
N TYR A 68 -14.88 6.50 -14.64
CA TYR A 68 -15.50 5.56 -13.72
C TYR A 68 -16.73 4.96 -14.38
N GLU A 69 -16.71 3.65 -14.59
CA GLU A 69 -17.76 2.90 -15.31
C GLU A 69 -18.36 1.79 -14.45
N TRP A 70 -17.77 1.53 -13.28
CA TRP A 70 -18.25 0.54 -12.34
C TRP A 70 -19.70 0.78 -11.97
N THR A 71 -20.49 -0.24 -12.26
CA THR A 71 -21.91 -0.31 -11.94
C THR A 71 -22.10 -0.60 -10.46
N ARG A 72 -23.35 -0.49 -10.00
CA ARG A 72 -23.71 -0.91 -8.65
C ARG A 72 -23.29 -2.35 -8.36
N GLN A 73 -23.42 -3.26 -9.33
CA GLN A 73 -23.09 -4.66 -9.13
C GLN A 73 -21.60 -4.86 -8.80
N GLU A 74 -20.70 -4.18 -9.50
CA GLU A 74 -19.26 -4.28 -9.25
C GLU A 74 -18.88 -3.66 -7.89
N ALA A 75 -19.53 -2.55 -7.53
CA ALA A 75 -19.36 -1.94 -6.21
C ALA A 75 -19.88 -2.85 -5.08
N GLU A 76 -21.02 -3.50 -5.27
CA GLU A 76 -21.62 -4.44 -4.31
C GLU A 76 -20.74 -5.69 -4.15
N ASN A 77 -20.15 -6.19 -5.24
CA ASN A 77 -19.20 -7.30 -5.19
C ASN A 77 -17.96 -6.92 -4.37
N LEU A 78 -17.36 -5.74 -4.63
CA LEU A 78 -16.23 -5.24 -3.83
C LEU A 78 -16.60 -5.07 -2.35
N TRP A 79 -17.82 -4.63 -2.06
CA TRP A 79 -18.29 -4.50 -0.69
C TRP A 79 -18.45 -5.87 -0.01
N GLN A 80 -19.03 -6.85 -0.70
CA GLN A 80 -19.15 -8.20 -0.18
C GLN A 80 -17.77 -8.83 0.08
N ASP A 81 -16.81 -8.63 -0.83
CA ASP A 81 -15.42 -9.05 -0.67
C ASP A 81 -14.80 -8.49 0.63
N LEU A 82 -15.09 -7.24 0.99
CA LEU A 82 -14.64 -6.62 2.24
C LEU A 82 -15.37 -7.18 3.48
N LEU A 83 -16.67 -7.47 3.37
CA LEU A 83 -17.44 -8.06 4.46
C LEU A 83 -16.98 -9.49 4.75
N ASP A 84 -16.75 -10.27 3.71
CA ASP A 84 -16.24 -11.63 3.80
C ASP A 84 -14.90 -11.63 4.54
N PHE A 85 -13.98 -10.72 4.15
CA PHE A 85 -12.71 -10.48 4.88
C PHE A 85 -12.92 -10.17 6.37
N SER A 86 -13.95 -9.39 6.72
CA SER A 86 -14.24 -9.04 8.12
C SER A 86 -14.86 -10.18 8.94
N SER A 87 -15.49 -11.15 8.27
CA SER A 87 -16.30 -12.19 8.90
C SER A 87 -15.56 -13.52 9.12
N GLU A 88 -14.43 -13.74 8.45
CA GLU A 88 -13.66 -14.97 8.57
C GLU A 88 -12.91 -15.04 9.91
N VAL A 89 -13.51 -15.75 10.87
CA VAL A 89 -12.92 -16.11 12.17
C VAL A 89 -11.85 -17.21 12.03
N GLU A 90 -11.81 -17.97 10.93
CA GLU A 90 -10.86 -19.08 10.76
C GLU A 90 -10.41 -19.28 9.29
N THR A 91 -9.16 -18.89 8.99
CA THR A 91 -8.22 -19.55 8.05
C THR A 91 -8.16 -19.22 6.54
N GLY A 92 -8.69 -18.09 6.05
CA GLY A 92 -8.42 -17.63 4.68
C GLY A 92 -7.59 -16.34 4.63
N GLU A 93 -6.40 -16.35 4.02
CA GLU A 93 -5.75 -15.10 3.61
C GLU A 93 -6.54 -14.50 2.43
N TYR A 94 -7.65 -13.82 2.73
CA TYR A 94 -8.43 -13.14 1.70
C TYR A 94 -7.68 -11.89 1.22
N GLU A 95 -7.41 -11.84 -0.08
CA GLU A 95 -6.74 -10.73 -0.71
C GLU A 95 -7.67 -10.00 -1.65
N LEU A 96 -7.69 -8.67 -1.53
CA LEU A 96 -8.21 -7.85 -2.62
C LEU A 96 -7.36 -8.09 -3.87
N SER A 97 -8.00 -7.97 -5.03
CA SER A 97 -7.28 -7.99 -6.30
C SER A 97 -6.12 -6.97 -6.29
N GLN A 98 -5.04 -7.28 -6.98
CA GLN A 98 -3.81 -6.48 -7.06
C GLN A 98 -4.04 -5.08 -7.66
N ILE A 99 -3.37 -4.06 -7.12
CA ILE A 99 -3.33 -2.70 -7.69
C ILE A 99 -1.95 -2.51 -8.31
N ILE A 100 -1.89 -2.12 -9.59
CA ILE A 100 -0.63 -1.98 -10.31
C ILE A 100 -0.21 -0.51 -10.28
N LEU A 101 0.96 -0.25 -9.71
CA LEU A 101 1.53 1.07 -9.52
C LEU A 101 2.81 1.23 -10.33
N VAL A 102 2.96 2.39 -10.97
CA VAL A 102 4.19 2.79 -11.67
C VAL A 102 4.81 3.96 -10.91
N PRO A 103 6.03 3.84 -10.37
CA PRO A 103 6.70 4.94 -9.67
C PRO A 103 6.85 6.16 -10.59
N MET A 104 6.66 7.34 -10.02
CA MET A 104 6.83 8.61 -10.74
C MET A 104 7.89 9.49 -10.07
N GLU A 105 8.73 10.09 -10.91
CA GLU A 105 9.61 11.17 -10.50
C GLU A 105 8.80 12.40 -10.12
N TRP A 106 9.04 12.90 -8.90
CA TRP A 106 8.42 14.11 -8.38
C TRP A 106 9.19 14.66 -7.18
N ASP A 107 9.06 15.97 -6.91
CA ASP A 107 9.75 16.61 -5.79
C ASP A 107 9.07 16.26 -4.45
N ARG A 108 9.58 15.25 -3.76
CA ARG A 108 9.11 14.83 -2.44
C ARG A 108 9.36 15.90 -1.37
N THR A 109 10.46 16.63 -1.49
CA THR A 109 10.94 17.57 -0.46
C THR A 109 10.15 18.86 -0.42
N ALA A 110 9.63 19.31 -1.57
CA ALA A 110 8.79 20.50 -1.64
C ALA A 110 7.45 20.38 -0.89
N TYR A 111 6.92 19.15 -0.75
CA TYR A 111 5.57 18.94 -0.21
C TYR A 111 5.55 18.11 1.09
N GLY A 112 6.67 17.50 1.49
CA GLY A 112 6.73 16.66 2.69
C GLY A 112 5.82 15.43 2.60
N LEU A 113 5.64 14.88 1.39
CA LEU A 113 4.82 13.69 1.14
C LEU A 113 5.69 12.57 0.54
N GLY A 114 5.13 11.36 0.49
CA GLY A 114 5.81 10.14 0.11
C GLY A 114 6.07 9.94 -1.39
N ALA A 115 6.17 8.69 -1.82
CA ALA A 115 6.37 8.39 -3.24
C ALA A 115 5.08 8.62 -4.03
N ARG A 116 5.21 9.15 -5.24
CA ARG A 116 4.10 9.34 -6.17
C ARG A 116 4.06 8.17 -7.15
N PHE A 117 2.86 7.68 -7.39
CA PHE A 117 2.61 6.55 -8.27
C PHE A 117 1.53 6.89 -9.30
N ASP A 118 1.75 6.45 -10.53
CA ASP A 118 0.70 6.36 -11.53
C ASP A 118 -0.02 5.02 -11.36
N ILE A 119 -1.34 5.05 -11.26
CA ILE A 119 -2.14 3.83 -11.16
C ILE A 119 -2.34 3.27 -12.57
N TYR A 120 -1.64 2.18 -12.88
CA TYR A 120 -1.76 1.55 -14.17
C TYR A 120 -3.02 0.65 -14.27
N ASP A 121 -3.33 -0.05 -13.18
CA ASP A 121 -4.55 -0.87 -13.03
C ASP A 121 -5.08 -0.80 -11.59
N GLY A 122 -6.39 -1.00 -11.41
CA GLY A 122 -7.08 -0.90 -10.12
C GLY A 122 -7.66 0.48 -9.82
N GLN A 123 -7.71 1.38 -10.81
CA GLN A 123 -8.24 2.75 -10.64
C GLN A 123 -9.67 2.77 -10.11
N GLN A 124 -10.57 1.99 -10.72
CA GLN A 124 -11.99 1.97 -10.31
C GLN A 124 -12.15 1.43 -8.89
N ARG A 125 -11.44 0.34 -8.55
CA ARG A 125 -11.37 -0.20 -7.19
C ARG A 125 -10.95 0.85 -6.18
N LEU A 126 -9.86 1.57 -6.45
CA LEU A 126 -9.38 2.60 -5.54
C LEU A 126 -10.38 3.75 -5.39
N VAL A 127 -11.00 4.19 -6.48
CA VAL A 127 -12.05 5.23 -6.44
C VAL A 127 -13.25 4.76 -5.62
N THR A 128 -13.73 3.53 -5.80
CA THR A 128 -14.85 2.98 -5.03
C THR A 128 -14.52 2.86 -3.54
N LEU A 129 -13.29 2.43 -3.19
CA LEU A 129 -12.83 2.41 -1.80
C LEU A 129 -12.80 3.80 -1.18
N CYS A 130 -12.33 4.83 -1.90
CA CYS A 130 -12.36 6.21 -1.43
C CYS A 130 -13.79 6.71 -1.18
N LEU A 131 -14.73 6.39 -2.08
CA LEU A 131 -16.14 6.75 -1.91
C LEU A 131 -16.78 6.04 -0.71
N LEU A 132 -16.46 4.75 -0.53
CA LEU A 132 -16.90 3.98 0.63
C LEU A 132 -16.39 4.60 1.94
N LEU A 133 -15.09 4.90 2.03
CA LEU A 133 -14.51 5.56 3.20
C LEU A 133 -15.14 6.93 3.47
N ALA A 134 -15.43 7.72 2.42
CA ALA A 134 -16.13 8.99 2.57
C ALA A 134 -17.55 8.80 3.10
N SER A 135 -18.30 7.82 2.59
CA SER A 135 -19.65 7.52 3.08
C SER A 135 -19.67 7.02 4.53
N LEU A 136 -18.65 6.25 4.93
CA LEU A 136 -18.50 5.79 6.31
C LEU A 136 -18.18 6.96 7.24
N ARG A 137 -17.26 7.85 6.85
CA ARG A 137 -16.97 9.08 7.59
C ARG A 137 -18.24 9.91 7.79
N ASP A 138 -18.94 10.21 6.70
CA ASP A 138 -20.13 11.07 6.76
C ASP A 138 -21.25 10.41 7.61
N SER A 139 -21.40 9.09 7.54
CA SER A 139 -22.37 8.35 8.36
C SER A 139 -22.01 8.34 9.85
N LEU A 140 -20.73 8.40 10.21
CA LEU A 140 -20.28 8.45 11.61
C LEU A 140 -20.47 9.85 12.20
N ASP A 141 -20.16 10.89 11.43
CA ASP A 141 -20.36 12.29 11.83
C ASP A 141 -21.86 12.58 12.11
N ASP A 142 -22.76 12.06 11.26
CA ASP A 142 -24.21 12.18 11.46
C ASP A 142 -24.72 11.51 12.76
N GLN A 143 -24.06 10.44 13.22
CA GLN A 143 -24.43 9.76 14.47
C GLN A 143 -23.98 10.55 15.70
N GLU A 144 -22.83 11.21 15.66
CA GLU A 144 -22.36 12.07 16.76
C GLU A 144 -23.30 13.27 16.96
N ASP A 145 -23.74 13.90 15.88
CA ASP A 145 -24.70 15.01 15.92
C ASP A 145 -26.11 14.60 16.39
N ALA A 146 -26.51 13.34 16.16
CA ALA A 146 -27.78 12.80 16.62
C ALA A 146 -27.76 12.43 18.12
N VAL A 147 -26.61 12.01 18.66
CA VAL A 147 -26.45 11.67 20.08
C VAL A 147 -26.22 12.93 20.94
N ALA A 148 -25.69 14.01 20.37
CA ALA A 148 -25.49 15.28 21.05
C ALA A 148 -26.76 16.16 21.18
N LYS A 149 -27.89 15.76 20.57
CA LYS A 149 -29.20 16.43 20.66
C LYS A 149 -30.15 15.70 21.61
#